data_AF-A0A645HE47-F1
#
_entry.id   AF-A0A645HE47-F1
#
_cell.length_a   1.000
_cell.length_b   1.000
_cell.length_c   1.000
_cell.angle_alpha   90.00
_cell.angle_beta   90.00
_cell.angle_gamma   90.00
#
_symmetry.space_group_name_H-M   'P 1'
#
loop_
_entity.id
_entity.type
_entity.pdbx_description
1 polymer ?
#
loop_
_entity_poly.entity_id
_entity_poly.type
_entity_poly.pdbx_seq_one_letter_code
_entity_poly.pdbx_strand_id
1 'polypeptide(L)' 'MNRILSELTGKTIEIIERDTERDNFMSSDEALQYGLIDKVIVKR' A
#
# COMPACT_ATOMS: atom_id res chain seq x y z
N MET A 1 -4.62 -6.78 -11.29
CA MET A 1 -4.54 -6.31 -9.89
C MET A 1 -3.42 -5.30 -9.71
N ASN A 2 -2.19 -5.62 -10.13
CA ASN A 2 -1.01 -4.78 -9.88
C ASN A 2 -1.05 -3.39 -10.55
N ARG A 3 -1.66 -3.26 -11.74
CA ARG A 3 -1.85 -1.95 -12.40
C ARG A 3 -2.75 -1.00 -11.60
N ILE A 4 -3.84 -1.52 -11.04
CA ILE A 4 -4.78 -0.72 -10.22
C ILE A 4 -4.08 -0.24 -8.95
N LEU A 5 -3.34 -1.13 -8.28
CA LEU A 5 -2.56 -0.78 -7.10
C LEU A 5 -1.50 0.28 -7.42
N SER A 6 -0.81 0.16 -8.55
CA SER A 6 0.17 1.14 -9.02
C SER A 6 -0.46 2.51 -9.26
N GLU A 7 -1.61 2.57 -9.93
CA GLU A 7 -2.34 3.82 -10.21
C GLU A 7 -2.87 4.50 -8.93
N LEU A 8 -3.38 3.73 -7.97
CA LEU A 8 -3.97 4.26 -6.74
C LEU A 8 -2.92 4.63 -5.68
N THR A 9 -1.81 3.89 -5.60
CA THR A 9 -0.72 4.16 -4.62
C THR A 9 0.35 5.11 -5.15
N GLY A 10 0.37 5.37 -6.47
CA GLY A 10 1.42 6.14 -7.13
C GLY A 10 2.78 5.44 -7.21
N LYS A 11 2.85 4.15 -6.86
CA LYS A 11 4.07 3.33 -6.96
C LYS A 11 4.17 2.68 -8.32
N THR A 12 5.39 2.35 -8.76
CA THR A 12 5.58 1.65 -10.03
C THR A 12 5.10 0.21 -9.96
N ILE A 13 4.79 -0.39 -11.11
CA ILE A 13 4.31 -1.77 -11.20
C ILE A 13 5.33 -2.75 -10.61
N GLU A 14 6.62 -2.50 -10.79
CA GLU A 14 7.69 -3.37 -10.29
C GLU A 14 7.74 -3.40 -8.76
N ILE A 15 7.46 -2.26 -8.10
CA ILE A 15 7.38 -2.19 -6.64
C ILE A 15 6.18 -2.99 -6.16
N ILE A 16 5.01 -2.81 -6.79
CA ILE A 16 3.81 -3.57 -6.45
C ILE A 16 4.03 -5.06 -6.67
N GLU A 17 4.64 -5.48 -7.78
CA GLU A 17 4.92 -6.89 -8.08
C GLU A 17 5.80 -7.55 -7.03
N ARG A 18 6.92 -6.91 -6.65
CA ARG A 18 7.79 -7.42 -5.60
C ARG A 18 7.08 -7.47 -4.24
N ASP A 19 6.34 -6.41 -3.92
CA ASP A 19 5.69 -6.27 -2.62
C ASP A 19 4.41 -7.13 -2.50
N THR A 20 3.91 -7.69 -3.63
CA THR A 20 2.77 -8.63 -3.69
C THR A 20 3.17 -10.07 -4.04
N GLU A 21 4.46 -10.35 -4.29
CA GLU A 21 4.97 -11.70 -4.53
C GLU A 21 4.80 -12.62 -3.32
N ARG A 22 4.78 -12.03 -2.12
CA ARG A 22 4.51 -12.68 -0.83
C ARG A 22 3.58 -11.80 0.02
N ASP A 23 3.06 -12.37 1.10
CA ASP A 23 2.31 -11.62 2.10
C ASP A 23 3.20 -10.53 2.71
N ASN A 24 2.85 -9.27 2.43
CA ASN A 24 3.53 -8.10 2.96
C ASN A 24 2.62 -7.37 3.94
N PHE A 25 2.70 -7.76 5.21
CA PHE A 25 1.93 -7.12 6.28
C PHE A 25 2.52 -5.76 6.62
N MET A 26 1.66 -4.76 6.65
CA MET A 26 2.02 -3.37 6.97
C MET A 26 1.25 -2.92 8.21
N SER A 27 1.92 -2.16 9.06
CA SER A 27 1.27 -1.35 10.09
C SER A 27 0.38 -0.27 9.46
N SER A 28 -0.49 0.32 10.27
CA SER A 28 -1.36 1.43 9.83
C SER A 28 -0.57 2.64 9.30
N ASP A 29 0.60 2.92 9.88
CA ASP A 29 1.46 4.02 9.45
C ASP A 29 2.16 3.69 8.12
N GLU A 30 2.62 2.45 7.96
CA GLU A 30 3.21 1.97 6.70
C GLU A 30 2.18 1.99 5.58
N ALA A 31 0.94 1.54 5.84
CA ALA A 31 -0.14 1.58 4.84
C ALA A 31 -0.49 3.02 4.41
N LEU A 32 -0.45 3.98 5.34
CA LEU A 32 -0.64 5.40 5.06
C LEU A 32 0.49 5.94 4.17
N GLN A 33 1.75 5.67 4.51
CA GLN A 33 2.90 6.09 3.71
C GLN A 33 2.96 5.38 2.35
N TYR A 34 2.45 4.16 2.27
CA TYR A 34 2.37 3.39 1.05
C TYR A 34 1.30 3.96 0.09
N GLY A 35 0.37 4.77 0.58
CA GLY A 35 -0.76 5.29 -0.20
C GLY A 35 -1.91 4.29 -0.31
N LEU A 36 -1.99 3.29 0.57
CA LEU A 36 -3.11 2.34 0.62
C LEU A 36 -4.33 2.91 1.34
N ILE A 37 -4.11 3.84 2.27
CA ILE A 37 -5.15 4.50 3.06
C ILE A 37 -4.82 5.98 3.21
N ASP A 38 -5.84 6.84 3.32
CA ASP A 38 -5.64 8.30 3.43
C ASP A 38 -5.42 8.79 4.87
N LYS A 39 -5.94 8.04 5.86
CA LYS A 39 -5.87 8.43 7.27
C LYS A 39 -6.05 7.26 8.22
N VAL A 40 -5.26 7.24 9.28
CA VAL A 40 -5.47 6.35 10.44
C VAL A 40 -6.39 7.05 11.45
N ILE A 41 -7.54 6.45 11.74
CA ILE A 41 -8.49 6.98 12.73
C ILE A 41 -8.17 6.35 14.08
N VAL A 42 -7.73 7.17 15.04
CA VAL A 42 -7.50 6.75 16.41
C VAL A 42 -8.65 7.31 17.26
N LYS A 43 -9.48 6.43 17.81
CA LYS A 43 -10.51 6.79 18.80
C LYS A 43 -10.14 6.12 20.11
N ARG A 44 -10.01 6.93 21.16
CA ARG A 44 -9.68 6.47 22.51
C ARG A 44 -10.93 6.09 23.27
#